data_AF-A0A220TZS7-F1
#
_entry.id   AF-A0A220TZS7-F1
#
_cell.length_a   1.000
_cell.length_b   1.000
_cell.length_c   1.000
_cell.angle_alpha   90.00
_cell.angle_beta   90.00
_cell.angle_gamma   90.00
#
_symmetry.space_group_name_H-M   'P 1'
#
loop_
_entity.id
_entity.type
_entity.pdbx_description
1 polymer ?
#
loop_
_entity_poly.entity_id
_entity_poly.type
_entity_poly.pdbx_seq_one_letter_code
_entity_poly.pdbx_strand_id
1 'polypeptide(L)'
;MRLAFSSAQWMVFIMTSVIVAPLSVGNAFGMSQADIAELLQRTFFVMALASLLQGLFGHKLPILNGPAGLWWGVFLMYAGFVSSAENVEIVLRSLELGLLVSGALFILVAVFRKMDVVEKMFTPMVTGTYLVLLVTQLSGPFIKGIFGVGYSSDGVDLIVALCAVATMVLAVTLSRSQNHILSSYSVLISLAFGWLLFAIVGIAKPITSEVDAWFALPEILAFGVPTFNIGVVLTSIFTAFILMANMVASMNVVSGVTGKKEELNYNRSGFVMGVNQALTGLFAAVGGVPMATAAGFISTTKIAERLPFLIGSGAMIIISLFPPLMSFFAAIPMPVGYAVIFLSISSLIGLGFSNYQQELGNEKSVFIISVSLMAGFGAMFVPQEAWSGFPSTLTSILDNGLVVGVLLCIILEQIMNRKSDKAGLSRNQ
;
A
#
# COMPACT_ATOMS: atom_id res chain seq x y z
N MET A 1 -5.25 -32.67 -12.59
CA MET A 1 -6.47 -31.87 -12.38
C MET A 1 -6.42 -31.03 -11.10
N ARG A 2 -6.13 -31.58 -9.91
CA ARG A 2 -6.03 -30.79 -8.66
C ARG A 2 -5.00 -29.65 -8.71
N LEU A 3 -3.78 -29.90 -9.20
CA LEU A 3 -2.72 -28.88 -9.29
C LEU A 3 -3.12 -27.69 -10.17
N ALA A 4 -3.66 -27.94 -11.36
CA ALA A 4 -4.09 -26.88 -12.28
C ALA A 4 -5.20 -26.01 -11.68
N PHE A 5 -6.20 -26.65 -11.05
CA PHE A 5 -7.28 -25.94 -10.37
C PHE A 5 -6.79 -25.11 -9.19
N SER A 6 -5.95 -25.68 -8.31
CA SER A 6 -5.35 -24.96 -7.20
C SER A 6 -4.47 -23.79 -7.64
N SER A 7 -3.74 -23.95 -8.74
CA SER A 7 -2.92 -22.88 -9.32
C SER A 7 -3.77 -21.76 -9.90
N ALA A 8 -4.88 -22.10 -10.56
CA ALA A 8 -5.85 -21.12 -11.04
C ALA A 8 -6.50 -20.34 -9.88
N GLN A 9 -6.81 -21.00 -8.76
CA GLN A 9 -7.32 -20.31 -7.56
C GLN A 9 -6.29 -19.32 -6.99
N TRP A 10 -5.01 -19.70 -6.92
CA TRP A 10 -3.94 -18.78 -6.51
C TRP A 10 -3.79 -17.61 -7.49
N MET A 11 -3.84 -17.88 -8.79
CA MET A 11 -3.78 -16.84 -9.82
C MET A 11 -4.91 -15.82 -9.65
N VAL A 12 -6.17 -16.28 -9.52
CA VAL A 12 -7.31 -15.40 -9.30
C VAL A 12 -7.14 -14.62 -7.99
N PHE A 13 -6.72 -15.27 -6.91
CA PHE A 13 -6.51 -14.60 -5.61
C PHE A 13 -5.41 -13.54 -5.64
N ILE A 14 -4.33 -13.77 -6.40
CA ILE A 14 -3.29 -12.76 -6.64
C ILE A 14 -3.90 -11.61 -7.43
N MET A 15 -4.59 -11.89 -8.54
CA MET A 15 -5.23 -10.87 -9.38
C MET A 15 -6.19 -9.97 -8.58
N THR A 16 -7.07 -10.57 -7.77
CA THR A 16 -8.05 -9.84 -6.95
C THR A 16 -7.38 -8.91 -5.95
N SER A 17 -6.21 -9.32 -5.43
CA SER A 17 -5.48 -8.59 -4.40
C SER A 17 -4.65 -7.44 -4.99
N VAL A 18 -4.33 -7.48 -6.28
CA VAL A 18 -3.46 -6.50 -6.94
C VAL A 18 -4.24 -5.44 -7.70
N ILE A 19 -5.35 -5.79 -8.36
CA ILE A 19 -6.07 -4.94 -9.34
C ILE A 19 -6.37 -3.51 -8.86
N VAL A 20 -6.73 -3.32 -7.60
CA VAL A 20 -7.32 -2.06 -7.17
C VAL A 20 -6.30 -0.96 -6.90
N ALA A 21 -5.12 -1.30 -6.39
CA ALA A 21 -4.12 -0.30 -6.03
C ALA A 21 -3.61 0.53 -7.23
N PRO A 22 -3.15 -0.05 -8.35
CA PRO A 22 -2.72 0.72 -9.51
C PRO A 22 -3.88 1.51 -10.13
N LEU A 23 -5.11 0.99 -10.11
CA LEU A 23 -6.30 1.74 -10.54
C LEU A 23 -6.49 3.01 -9.70
N SER A 24 -6.44 2.88 -8.37
CA SER A 24 -6.64 4.02 -7.48
C SER A 24 -5.50 5.01 -7.54
N VAL A 25 -4.25 4.53 -7.61
CA VAL A 25 -3.06 5.39 -7.74
C VAL A 25 -3.11 6.16 -9.05
N GLY A 26 -3.28 5.50 -10.19
CA GLY A 26 -3.25 6.20 -11.48
C GLY A 26 -4.39 7.20 -11.62
N ASN A 27 -5.59 6.85 -11.14
CA ASN A 27 -6.70 7.79 -11.09
C ASN A 27 -6.45 8.99 -10.15
N ALA A 28 -5.82 8.79 -8.98
CA ALA A 28 -5.50 9.87 -8.06
C ALA A 28 -4.50 10.88 -8.67
N PHE A 29 -3.58 10.41 -9.50
CA PHE A 29 -2.65 11.25 -10.27
C PHE A 29 -3.24 11.79 -11.58
N GLY A 30 -4.53 11.54 -11.86
CA GLY A 30 -5.19 12.03 -13.09
C GLY A 30 -4.64 11.41 -14.37
N MET A 31 -4.06 10.22 -14.29
CA MET A 31 -3.43 9.54 -15.42
C MET A 31 -4.46 9.17 -16.50
N SER A 32 -4.00 9.06 -17.76
CA SER A 32 -4.85 8.58 -18.85
C SER A 32 -5.21 7.10 -18.65
N GLN A 33 -6.25 6.63 -19.34
CA GLN A 33 -6.63 5.22 -19.28
C GLN A 33 -5.51 4.29 -19.78
N ALA A 34 -4.71 4.74 -20.75
CA ALA A 34 -3.54 4.02 -21.24
C ALA A 34 -2.44 3.92 -20.17
N ASP A 35 -2.09 5.03 -19.52
CA ASP A 35 -1.09 5.05 -18.46
C ASP A 35 -1.52 4.20 -17.25
N ILE A 36 -2.82 4.19 -16.92
CA ILE A 36 -3.40 3.33 -15.88
C ILE A 36 -3.26 1.85 -16.28
N ALA A 37 -3.51 1.51 -17.55
CA ALA A 37 -3.33 0.17 -18.07
C ALA A 37 -1.85 -0.26 -17.98
N GLU A 38 -0.91 0.61 -18.30
CA GLU A 38 0.52 0.34 -18.13
C GLU A 38 0.91 0.20 -16.66
N LEU A 39 0.35 1.00 -15.76
CA LEU A 39 0.60 0.90 -14.32
C LEU A 39 0.04 -0.41 -13.75
N LEU A 40 -1.14 -0.83 -14.20
CA LEU A 40 -1.72 -2.15 -13.92
C LEU A 40 -0.77 -3.25 -14.39
N GLN A 41 -0.27 -3.13 -15.62
CA GLN A 41 0.67 -4.07 -16.22
C GLN A 41 1.91 -4.28 -15.35
N ARG A 42 2.61 -3.18 -15.06
CA ARG A 42 3.84 -3.14 -14.26
C ARG A 42 3.58 -3.68 -12.85
N THR A 43 2.48 -3.27 -12.23
CA THR A 43 2.14 -3.72 -10.86
C THR A 43 1.81 -5.21 -10.82
N PHE A 44 1.06 -5.75 -11.79
CA PHE A 44 0.75 -7.19 -11.85
C PHE A 44 2.02 -8.01 -12.03
N PHE A 45 2.86 -7.57 -12.97
CA PHE A 45 4.13 -8.21 -13.27
C PHE A 45 5.02 -8.26 -12.02
N VAL A 46 5.25 -7.12 -11.38
CA VAL A 46 6.17 -7.03 -10.23
C VAL A 46 5.62 -7.74 -9.01
N MET A 47 4.33 -7.65 -8.69
CA MET A 47 3.75 -8.35 -7.53
C MET A 47 3.81 -9.87 -7.70
N ALA A 48 3.56 -10.36 -8.91
CA ALA A 48 3.68 -11.77 -9.23
C ALA A 48 5.14 -12.25 -9.22
N LEU A 49 6.07 -11.45 -9.76
CA LEU A 49 7.51 -11.72 -9.70
C LEU A 49 8.03 -11.72 -8.25
N ALA A 50 7.61 -10.75 -7.45
CA ALA A 50 7.94 -10.65 -6.04
C ALA A 50 7.47 -11.89 -5.26
N SER A 51 6.26 -12.37 -5.58
CA SER A 51 5.69 -13.61 -5.04
C SER A 51 6.52 -14.84 -5.39
N LEU A 52 6.97 -14.96 -6.64
CA LEU A 52 7.88 -16.03 -7.06
C LEU A 52 9.23 -15.96 -6.34
N LEU A 53 9.87 -14.79 -6.33
CA LEU A 53 11.18 -14.59 -5.71
C LEU A 53 11.12 -14.91 -4.22
N GLN A 54 10.06 -14.50 -3.52
CA GLN A 54 9.86 -14.85 -2.11
C GLN A 54 9.58 -16.34 -1.89
N GLY A 55 8.75 -16.96 -2.74
CA GLY A 55 8.44 -18.38 -2.67
C GLY A 55 9.64 -19.29 -2.99
N LEU A 56 10.56 -18.85 -3.85
CA LEU A 56 11.75 -19.61 -4.24
C LEU A 56 12.94 -19.32 -3.32
N PHE A 57 13.24 -18.03 -3.14
CA PHE A 57 14.48 -17.55 -2.54
C PHE A 57 14.29 -16.84 -1.21
N GLY A 58 13.11 -16.31 -0.90
CA GLY A 58 12.86 -15.57 0.34
C GLY A 58 12.32 -16.47 1.45
N HIS A 59 11.11 -16.20 1.92
CA HIS A 59 10.47 -16.93 3.01
C HIS A 59 9.99 -18.35 2.65
N LYS A 60 9.90 -18.73 1.36
CA LYS A 60 9.51 -20.09 0.90
C LYS A 60 8.13 -20.59 1.38
N LEU A 61 7.23 -19.67 1.67
CA LEU A 61 5.83 -19.95 2.03
C LEU A 61 4.90 -19.55 0.86
N PRO A 62 3.69 -20.10 0.77
CA PRO A 62 2.68 -19.63 -0.20
C PRO A 62 2.04 -18.32 0.29
N ILE A 63 2.80 -17.22 0.23
CA ILE A 63 2.34 -15.87 0.58
C ILE A 63 2.42 -15.02 -0.67
N LEU A 64 1.28 -14.52 -1.14
CA LEU A 64 1.32 -13.52 -2.21
C LEU A 64 1.95 -12.23 -1.72
N ASN A 65 2.70 -11.58 -2.61
CA ASN A 65 3.02 -10.18 -2.50
C ASN A 65 1.91 -9.42 -3.22
N GLY A 66 1.35 -8.43 -2.54
CA GLY A 66 0.37 -7.52 -3.12
C GLY A 66 0.69 -6.08 -2.72
N PRO A 67 0.01 -5.10 -3.33
CA PRO A 67 0.20 -3.69 -3.02
C PRO A 67 0.03 -3.45 -1.53
N ALA A 68 1.06 -2.90 -0.91
CA ALA A 68 1.05 -2.64 0.52
C ALA A 68 0.13 -1.46 0.81
N GLY A 69 -0.81 -1.60 1.75
CA GLY A 69 -1.69 -0.49 2.14
C GLY A 69 -0.93 0.78 2.54
N LEU A 70 0.28 0.64 3.09
CA LEU A 70 1.15 1.78 3.41
C LEU A 70 1.69 2.46 2.15
N TRP A 71 2.29 1.72 1.22
CA TRP A 71 2.77 2.30 -0.04
C TRP A 71 1.63 2.91 -0.84
N TRP A 72 0.52 2.19 -0.94
CA TRP A 72 -0.68 2.69 -1.57
C TRP A 72 -1.13 4.02 -0.94
N GLY A 73 -1.23 4.08 0.39
CA GLY A 73 -1.53 5.31 1.10
C GLY A 73 -0.51 6.42 0.80
N VAL A 74 0.78 6.11 0.74
CA VAL A 74 1.83 7.08 0.39
C VAL A 74 1.65 7.63 -1.03
N PHE A 75 1.37 6.79 -2.03
CA PHE A 75 1.07 7.26 -3.38
C PHE A 75 -0.16 8.19 -3.40
N LEU A 76 -1.25 7.80 -2.73
CA LEU A 76 -2.47 8.62 -2.67
C LEU A 76 -2.26 9.94 -1.92
N MET A 77 -1.46 9.91 -0.85
CA MET A 77 -1.08 11.10 -0.10
C MET A 77 -0.39 12.11 -1.02
N TYR A 78 0.65 11.66 -1.72
CA TYR A 78 1.42 12.51 -2.61
C TYR A 78 0.63 12.96 -3.83
N ALA A 79 -0.28 12.14 -4.36
CA ALA A 79 -1.23 12.56 -5.39
C ALA A 79 -2.08 13.77 -4.93
N GLY A 80 -2.48 13.79 -3.65
CA GLY A 80 -3.21 14.90 -3.05
C GLY A 80 -2.45 16.22 -2.96
N PHE A 81 -1.12 16.22 -3.10
CA PHE A 81 -0.28 17.42 -3.09
C PHE A 81 -0.03 17.99 -4.49
N VAL A 82 -0.46 17.30 -5.55
CA VAL A 82 -0.18 17.71 -6.91
C VAL A 82 -1.24 18.69 -7.41
N SER A 83 -0.79 19.80 -8.00
CA SER A 83 -1.64 20.87 -8.55
C SER A 83 -1.46 21.11 -10.06
N SER A 84 -0.44 20.49 -10.68
CA SER A 84 -0.16 20.63 -12.12
C SER A 84 0.46 19.35 -12.70
N ALA A 85 0.37 19.18 -14.03
CA ALA A 85 0.88 17.99 -14.72
C ALA A 85 2.41 17.80 -14.58
N GLU A 86 3.21 18.88 -14.71
CA GLU A 86 4.67 18.80 -14.48
C GLU A 86 4.99 18.34 -13.05
N ASN A 87 4.16 18.71 -12.09
CA ASN A 87 4.32 18.34 -10.69
C ASN A 87 3.91 16.87 -10.45
N VAL A 88 3.00 16.29 -11.26
CA VAL A 88 2.68 14.85 -11.24
C VAL A 88 3.93 14.02 -11.55
N GLU A 89 4.60 14.31 -12.66
CA GLU A 89 5.76 13.53 -13.11
C GLU A 89 6.91 13.58 -12.09
N ILE A 90 7.22 14.76 -11.56
CA ILE A 90 8.28 14.93 -10.54
C ILE A 90 7.95 14.13 -9.27
N VAL A 91 6.69 14.14 -8.84
CA VAL A 91 6.27 13.40 -7.64
C VAL A 91 6.34 11.89 -7.89
N LEU A 92 5.87 11.40 -9.04
CA LEU A 92 5.95 9.99 -9.42
C LEU A 92 7.40 9.48 -9.48
N ARG A 93 8.30 10.25 -10.12
CA ARG A 93 9.75 9.96 -10.17
C ARG A 93 10.41 9.98 -8.79
N SER A 94 9.89 10.80 -7.88
CA SER A 94 10.35 10.83 -6.50
C SER A 94 9.86 9.60 -5.71
N LEU A 95 8.65 9.11 -5.99
CA LEU A 95 8.11 7.89 -5.40
C LEU A 95 8.85 6.64 -5.89
N GLU A 96 9.28 6.59 -7.15
CA GLU A 96 10.22 5.56 -7.65
C GLU A 96 11.51 5.54 -6.85
N LEU A 97 12.13 6.71 -6.63
CA LEU A 97 13.31 6.82 -5.77
C LEU A 97 13.00 6.31 -4.36
N GLY A 98 11.84 6.65 -3.82
CA GLY A 98 11.37 6.18 -2.52
C GLY A 98 11.36 4.64 -2.41
N LEU A 99 10.84 3.97 -3.43
CA LEU A 99 10.83 2.50 -3.52
C LEU A 99 12.24 1.91 -3.63
N LEU A 100 13.12 2.55 -4.42
CA LEU A 100 14.54 2.16 -4.51
C LEU A 100 15.26 2.32 -3.16
N VAL A 101 15.02 3.43 -2.44
CA VAL A 101 15.56 3.67 -1.09
C VAL A 101 15.02 2.64 -0.11
N SER A 102 13.73 2.32 -0.17
CA SER A 102 13.13 1.26 0.63
C SER A 102 13.81 -0.09 0.36
N GLY A 103 14.02 -0.43 -0.91
CA GLY A 103 14.73 -1.65 -1.31
C GLY A 103 16.15 -1.72 -0.77
N ALA A 104 16.90 -0.62 -0.88
CA ALA A 104 18.24 -0.51 -0.31
C ALA A 104 18.23 -0.69 1.21
N LEU A 105 17.25 -0.11 1.91
CA LEU A 105 17.12 -0.22 3.36
C LEU A 105 16.82 -1.67 3.80
N PHE A 106 15.90 -2.36 3.13
CA PHE A 106 15.62 -3.77 3.37
C PHE A 106 16.86 -4.65 3.17
N ILE A 107 17.60 -4.44 2.08
CA ILE A 107 18.86 -5.16 1.81
C ILE A 107 19.87 -4.88 2.93
N LEU A 108 20.06 -3.61 3.29
CA LEU A 108 21.01 -3.19 4.31
C LEU A 108 20.70 -3.86 5.66
N VAL A 109 19.46 -3.77 6.13
CA VAL A 109 19.03 -4.37 7.40
C VAL A 109 19.19 -5.90 7.38
N ALA A 110 18.85 -6.54 6.27
CA ALA A 110 18.98 -7.98 6.10
C ALA A 110 20.45 -8.44 6.10
N VAL A 111 21.34 -7.73 5.41
CA VAL A 111 22.78 -8.05 5.34
C VAL A 111 23.43 -7.93 6.72
N PHE A 112 23.06 -6.91 7.50
CA PHE A 112 23.54 -6.76 8.88
C PHE A 112 22.86 -7.70 9.89
N ARG A 113 21.95 -8.56 9.44
CA ARG A 113 21.17 -9.50 10.26
C ARG A 113 20.38 -8.83 11.38
N LYS A 114 19.81 -7.66 11.09
CA LYS A 114 19.09 -6.83 12.08
C LYS A 114 17.58 -6.82 11.89
N MET A 115 17.00 -7.69 11.06
CA MET A 115 15.55 -7.70 10.81
C MET A 115 14.74 -7.78 12.13
N ASP A 116 15.16 -8.66 13.03
CA ASP A 116 14.52 -8.89 14.34
C ASP A 116 14.73 -7.73 15.33
N VAL A 117 15.73 -6.89 15.11
CA VAL A 117 16.02 -5.69 15.93
C VAL A 117 15.21 -4.51 15.41
N VAL A 118 15.15 -4.36 14.09
CA VAL A 118 14.48 -3.26 13.43
C VAL A 118 12.96 -3.32 13.63
N GLU A 119 12.37 -4.52 13.66
CA GLU A 119 10.97 -4.70 14.08
C GLU A 119 10.73 -4.11 15.48
N LYS A 120 11.67 -4.27 16.40
CA LYS A 120 11.57 -3.75 17.77
C LYS A 120 11.85 -2.25 17.90
N MET A 121 12.38 -1.62 16.85
CA MET A 121 12.68 -0.18 16.85
C MET A 121 11.46 0.68 16.53
N PHE A 122 10.41 0.12 15.91
CA PHE A 122 9.13 0.80 15.68
C PHE A 122 8.15 0.36 16.75
N THR A 123 8.10 1.13 17.82
CA THR A 123 7.18 0.87 18.93
C THR A 123 5.73 0.93 18.45
N PRO A 124 4.79 0.28 19.17
CA PRO A 124 3.38 0.41 18.88
C PRO A 124 2.95 1.87 18.81
N MET A 125 3.53 2.73 19.66
CA MET A 125 3.31 4.18 19.64
C MET A 125 3.59 4.81 18.26
N VAL A 126 4.82 4.65 17.74
CA VAL A 126 5.24 5.25 16.46
C VAL A 126 4.43 4.68 15.30
N THR A 127 4.20 3.36 15.30
CA THR A 127 3.41 2.68 14.27
C THR A 127 1.97 3.18 14.27
N GLY A 128 1.35 3.31 15.46
CA GLY A 128 0.01 3.86 15.60
C GLY A 128 -0.10 5.30 15.10
N THR A 129 0.88 6.14 15.45
CA THR A 129 0.95 7.54 14.99
C THR A 129 1.13 7.65 13.49
N TYR A 130 2.01 6.86 12.90
CA TYR A 130 2.15 6.78 11.45
C TYR A 130 0.83 6.42 10.76
N LEU A 131 0.15 5.36 11.22
CA LEU A 131 -1.08 4.87 10.59
C LEU A 131 -2.22 5.88 10.66
N VAL A 132 -2.41 6.51 11.82
CA VAL A 132 -3.47 7.52 12.01
C VAL A 132 -3.18 8.77 11.17
N LEU A 133 -1.95 9.29 11.20
CA LEU A 133 -1.57 10.45 10.40
C LEU A 133 -1.69 10.16 8.90
N LEU A 134 -1.28 8.97 8.47
CA LEU A 134 -1.40 8.56 7.08
C LEU A 134 -2.84 8.69 6.65
N VAL A 135 -3.76 7.96 7.29
CA VAL A 135 -5.17 7.95 6.88
C VAL A 135 -5.83 9.33 6.99
N THR A 136 -5.52 10.12 8.01
CA THR A 136 -6.03 11.49 8.10
C THR A 136 -5.62 12.32 6.88
N GLN A 137 -4.36 12.23 6.46
CA GLN A 137 -3.86 12.94 5.27
C GLN A 137 -4.55 12.47 3.97
N LEU A 138 -4.88 11.18 3.84
CA LEU A 138 -5.56 10.65 2.64
C LEU A 138 -7.06 10.95 2.59
N SER A 139 -7.68 11.20 3.76
CA SER A 139 -9.14 11.24 3.89
C SER A 139 -9.79 12.27 2.95
N GLY A 140 -9.15 13.43 2.75
CA GLY A 140 -9.62 14.49 1.86
C GLY A 140 -9.73 14.03 0.39
N PRO A 141 -8.62 13.67 -0.27
CA PRO A 141 -8.63 13.13 -1.64
C PRO A 141 -9.60 11.96 -1.81
N PHE A 142 -9.67 11.08 -0.81
CA PHE A 142 -10.52 9.89 -0.84
C PHE A 142 -12.01 10.22 -0.91
N ILE A 143 -12.47 11.10 -0.01
CA ILE A 143 -13.87 11.52 0.04
C ILE A 143 -14.23 12.31 -1.21
N LYS A 144 -13.35 13.20 -1.69
CA LYS A 144 -13.54 13.91 -2.97
C LYS A 144 -13.76 12.95 -4.13
N GLY A 145 -12.95 11.88 -4.20
CA GLY A 145 -13.05 10.85 -5.23
C GLY A 145 -14.37 10.06 -5.19
N ILE A 146 -14.89 9.75 -3.99
CA ILE A 146 -16.23 9.14 -3.84
C ILE A 146 -17.32 10.08 -4.33
N PHE A 147 -17.20 11.38 -4.02
CA PHE A 147 -18.17 12.40 -4.46
C PHE A 147 -18.06 12.78 -5.95
N GLY A 148 -17.17 12.12 -6.71
CA GLY A 148 -17.03 12.35 -8.15
C GLY A 148 -16.32 13.65 -8.53
N VAL A 149 -15.68 14.32 -7.56
CA VAL A 149 -14.90 15.54 -7.81
C VAL A 149 -13.72 15.19 -8.71
N GLY A 150 -13.64 15.82 -9.88
CA GLY A 150 -12.63 15.53 -10.91
C GLY A 150 -12.96 14.32 -11.81
N TYR A 151 -14.12 13.67 -11.64
CA TYR A 151 -14.58 12.60 -12.53
C TYR A 151 -15.49 13.12 -13.64
N SER A 152 -16.64 13.69 -13.27
CA SER A 152 -17.59 14.31 -14.21
C SER A 152 -17.46 15.84 -14.27
N SER A 153 -17.07 16.44 -13.14
CA SER A 153 -16.97 17.89 -12.97
C SER A 153 -16.02 18.21 -11.81
N ASP A 154 -15.61 19.48 -11.68
CA ASP A 154 -14.84 19.95 -10.52
C ASP A 154 -15.69 20.05 -9.24
N GLY A 155 -17.01 19.90 -9.36
CA GLY A 155 -17.96 19.88 -8.25
C GLY A 155 -18.35 18.47 -7.80
N VAL A 156 -19.15 18.41 -6.75
CA VAL A 156 -19.77 17.15 -6.29
C VAL A 156 -20.81 16.71 -7.31
N ASP A 157 -20.70 15.48 -7.79
CA ASP A 157 -21.69 14.83 -8.64
C ASP A 157 -22.49 13.83 -7.81
N LEU A 158 -23.76 14.15 -7.58
CA LEU A 158 -24.64 13.34 -6.72
C LEU A 158 -24.87 11.94 -7.29
N ILE A 159 -24.97 11.80 -8.62
CA ILE A 159 -25.22 10.50 -9.26
C ILE A 159 -23.99 9.62 -9.05
N VAL A 160 -22.80 10.15 -9.36
CA VAL A 160 -21.52 9.45 -9.12
C VAL A 160 -21.37 9.06 -7.66
N ALA A 161 -21.67 9.99 -6.75
CA ALA A 161 -21.59 9.76 -5.31
C ALA A 161 -22.52 8.63 -4.84
N LEU A 162 -23.78 8.62 -5.29
CA LEU A 162 -24.74 7.56 -4.95
C LEU A 162 -24.27 6.20 -5.47
N CYS A 163 -23.75 6.15 -6.69
CA CYS A 163 -23.22 4.93 -7.29
C CYS A 163 -21.99 4.40 -6.52
N ALA A 164 -21.07 5.29 -6.16
CA ALA A 164 -19.88 4.97 -5.37
C ALA A 164 -20.25 4.53 -3.94
N VAL A 165 -21.16 5.24 -3.27
CA VAL A 165 -21.64 4.85 -1.93
C VAL A 165 -22.36 3.50 -1.96
N ALA A 166 -23.21 3.24 -2.94
CA ALA A 166 -23.85 1.92 -3.09
C ALA A 166 -22.81 0.80 -3.26
N THR A 167 -21.78 1.05 -4.07
CA THR A 167 -20.65 0.13 -4.27
C THR A 167 -19.88 -0.12 -2.97
N MET A 168 -19.62 0.95 -2.20
CA MET A 168 -18.93 0.90 -0.91
C MET A 168 -19.72 0.10 0.12
N VAL A 169 -21.02 0.36 0.24
CA VAL A 169 -21.93 -0.39 1.13
C VAL A 169 -21.89 -1.87 0.78
N LEU A 170 -21.98 -2.22 -0.50
CA LEU A 170 -21.86 -3.61 -0.94
C LEU A 170 -20.50 -4.21 -0.57
N ALA A 171 -19.40 -3.50 -0.79
CA ALA A 171 -18.06 -3.96 -0.40
C ALA A 171 -17.97 -4.24 1.11
N VAL A 172 -18.48 -3.33 1.93
CA VAL A 172 -18.53 -3.47 3.40
C VAL A 172 -19.35 -4.69 3.79
N THR A 173 -20.56 -4.84 3.24
CA THR A 173 -21.44 -5.96 3.56
C THR A 173 -20.84 -7.31 3.13
N LEU A 174 -20.26 -7.39 1.93
CA LEU A 174 -19.64 -8.62 1.43
C LEU A 174 -18.40 -8.99 2.22
N SER A 175 -17.54 -8.03 2.55
CA SER A 175 -16.32 -8.28 3.33
C SER A 175 -16.61 -8.86 4.72
N ARG A 176 -17.76 -8.52 5.30
CA ARG A 176 -18.25 -9.01 6.59
C ARG A 176 -19.17 -10.22 6.48
N SER A 177 -19.39 -10.73 5.28
CA SER A 177 -20.24 -11.90 5.06
C SER A 177 -19.63 -13.13 5.74
N GLN A 178 -20.48 -13.92 6.40
CA GLN A 178 -20.09 -15.21 6.97
C GLN A 178 -19.74 -16.23 5.88
N ASN A 179 -20.18 -16.01 4.63
CA ASN A 179 -19.79 -16.85 3.51
C ASN A 179 -18.38 -16.47 3.04
N HIS A 180 -17.43 -17.38 3.25
CA HIS A 180 -16.02 -17.19 2.90
C HIS A 180 -15.77 -16.88 1.43
N ILE A 181 -16.60 -17.40 0.51
CA ILE A 181 -16.46 -17.08 -0.92
C ILE A 181 -16.80 -15.61 -1.14
N LEU A 182 -17.92 -15.15 -0.59
CA LEU A 182 -18.35 -13.75 -0.72
C LEU A 182 -17.38 -12.78 -0.07
N SER A 183 -16.83 -13.10 1.12
CA SER A 183 -15.86 -12.24 1.78
C SER A 183 -14.50 -12.23 1.09
N SER A 184 -14.04 -13.37 0.57
CA SER A 184 -12.75 -13.47 -0.17
C SER A 184 -12.77 -12.75 -1.52
N TYR A 185 -13.92 -12.75 -2.21
CA TYR A 185 -14.09 -12.08 -3.51
C TYR A 185 -14.85 -10.75 -3.42
N SER A 186 -15.07 -10.24 -2.21
CA SER A 186 -15.86 -9.04 -1.94
C SER A 186 -15.42 -7.84 -2.78
N VAL A 187 -14.11 -7.62 -2.87
CA VAL A 187 -13.48 -6.57 -3.70
C VAL A 187 -13.84 -6.72 -5.18
N LEU A 188 -13.63 -7.89 -5.79
CA LEU A 188 -13.95 -8.10 -7.21
C LEU A 188 -15.45 -7.95 -7.49
N ILE A 189 -16.29 -8.55 -6.65
CA ILE A 189 -17.75 -8.51 -6.82
C ILE A 189 -18.23 -7.07 -6.75
N SER A 190 -17.71 -6.28 -5.79
CA SER A 190 -18.08 -4.87 -5.67
C SER A 190 -17.53 -4.01 -6.81
N LEU A 191 -16.33 -4.26 -7.33
CA LEU A 191 -15.83 -3.58 -8.54
C LEU A 191 -16.74 -3.86 -9.74
N ALA A 192 -17.08 -5.13 -9.96
CA ALA A 192 -17.95 -5.53 -11.06
C ALA A 192 -19.35 -4.92 -10.93
N PHE A 193 -19.92 -4.93 -9.73
CA PHE A 193 -21.20 -4.31 -9.43
C PHE A 193 -21.16 -2.79 -9.66
N GLY A 194 -20.16 -2.10 -9.10
CA GLY A 194 -20.04 -0.66 -9.23
C GLY A 194 -19.80 -0.23 -10.68
N TRP A 195 -18.94 -0.96 -11.40
CA TRP A 195 -18.70 -0.69 -12.81
C TRP A 195 -19.95 -0.90 -13.66
N LEU A 196 -20.69 -2.00 -13.43
CA LEU A 196 -21.97 -2.26 -14.09
C LEU A 196 -22.99 -1.15 -13.80
N LEU A 197 -23.05 -0.68 -12.55
CA LEU A 197 -23.97 0.37 -12.14
C LEU A 197 -23.65 1.71 -12.82
N PHE A 198 -22.36 2.07 -12.95
CA PHE A 198 -21.93 3.23 -13.75
C PHE A 198 -22.28 3.07 -15.23
N ALA A 199 -22.18 1.86 -15.78
CA ALA A 199 -22.53 1.58 -17.17
C ALA A 199 -24.05 1.71 -17.43
N ILE A 200 -24.88 1.19 -16.51
CA ILE A 200 -26.36 1.29 -16.61
C ILE A 200 -26.82 2.75 -16.56
N VAL A 201 -26.18 3.56 -15.71
CA VAL A 201 -26.49 4.99 -15.56
C VAL A 201 -25.90 5.83 -16.71
N GLY A 202 -25.04 5.25 -17.55
CA GLY A 202 -24.46 5.92 -18.72
C GLY A 202 -23.29 6.86 -18.40
N ILE A 203 -22.68 6.72 -17.22
CA ILE A 203 -21.56 7.55 -16.74
C ILE A 203 -20.23 6.80 -16.76
N ALA A 204 -20.18 5.55 -17.22
CA ALA A 204 -18.94 4.80 -17.39
C ALA A 204 -18.14 5.32 -18.59
N LYS A 205 -16.82 5.38 -18.44
CA LYS A 205 -15.91 5.64 -19.57
C LYS A 205 -15.92 4.44 -20.53
N PRO A 206 -15.77 4.67 -21.85
CA PRO A 206 -15.67 3.58 -22.81
C PRO A 206 -14.42 2.73 -22.56
N ILE A 207 -14.50 1.45 -22.92
CA ILE A 207 -13.33 0.58 -22.95
C ILE A 207 -12.56 0.96 -24.23
N THR A 208 -11.42 1.64 -24.08
CA THR A 208 -10.54 1.94 -25.21
C THR A 208 -9.79 0.66 -25.60
N SER A 209 -10.13 0.12 -26.77
CA SER A 209 -9.54 -1.11 -27.32
C SER A 209 -8.42 -0.84 -28.33
N GLU A 210 -8.03 0.42 -28.54
CA GLU A 210 -6.87 0.74 -29.37
C GLU A 210 -5.61 0.32 -28.61
N VAL A 211 -5.16 -0.89 -28.94
CA VAL A 211 -3.95 -1.47 -28.39
C VAL A 211 -3.07 -1.87 -29.57
N ASP A 212 -1.90 -1.26 -29.67
CA ASP A 212 -0.98 -1.48 -30.79
C ASP A 212 -0.36 -2.89 -30.80
N ALA A 213 -0.36 -3.58 -29.66
CA ALA A 213 0.23 -4.89 -29.50
C ALA A 213 -0.58 -5.82 -28.59
N TRP A 214 -0.67 -7.09 -28.97
CA TRP A 214 -1.28 -8.14 -28.14
C TRP A 214 -0.36 -8.60 -27.00
N PHE A 215 0.92 -8.27 -27.10
CA PHE A 215 1.95 -8.58 -26.12
C PHE A 215 2.89 -7.40 -25.94
N ALA A 216 3.17 -7.02 -24.69
CA ALA A 216 4.16 -5.99 -24.38
C ALA A 216 4.91 -6.35 -23.09
N LEU A 217 6.22 -6.08 -23.06
CA LEU A 217 7.00 -6.17 -21.83
C LEU A 217 6.79 -4.90 -21.00
N PRO A 218 6.74 -5.01 -19.65
CA PRO A 218 6.60 -3.85 -18.79
C PRO A 218 7.81 -2.93 -18.93
N GLU A 219 7.56 -1.65 -19.10
CA GLU A 219 8.60 -0.64 -19.23
C GLU A 219 9.35 -0.42 -17.91
N ILE A 220 10.65 -0.14 -18.03
CA ILE A 220 11.55 0.18 -16.93
C ILE A 220 11.68 1.70 -16.85
N LEU A 221 11.61 2.25 -15.64
CA LEU A 221 11.65 3.68 -15.35
C LEU A 221 10.58 4.45 -16.12
N ALA A 222 9.37 3.91 -16.17
CA ALA A 222 8.25 4.45 -16.94
C ALA A 222 7.74 5.81 -16.42
N PHE A 223 7.99 6.21 -15.15
CA PHE A 223 7.74 7.61 -14.76
C PHE A 223 8.93 8.54 -15.08
N GLY A 224 10.08 7.98 -15.46
CA GLY A 224 11.30 8.70 -15.85
C GLY A 224 12.48 8.42 -14.93
N VAL A 225 13.54 9.24 -15.04
CA VAL A 225 14.73 9.08 -14.19
C VAL A 225 14.41 9.52 -12.75
N PRO A 226 14.68 8.72 -11.71
CA PRO A 226 14.29 9.06 -10.34
C PRO A 226 14.81 10.43 -9.88
N THR A 227 13.96 11.20 -9.19
CA THR A 227 14.28 12.55 -8.68
C THR A 227 14.32 12.58 -7.17
N PHE A 228 15.18 13.42 -6.61
CA PHE A 228 15.34 13.51 -5.15
C PHE A 228 14.32 14.47 -4.53
N ASN A 229 13.49 13.96 -3.63
CA ASN A 229 12.66 14.76 -2.71
C ASN A 229 12.83 14.23 -1.28
N ILE A 230 13.24 15.11 -0.36
CA ILE A 230 13.54 14.71 1.03
C ILE A 230 12.30 14.21 1.79
N GLY A 231 11.13 14.83 1.56
CA GLY A 231 9.87 14.40 2.16
C GLY A 231 9.54 12.96 1.73
N VAL A 232 9.63 12.68 0.42
CA VAL A 232 9.37 11.34 -0.13
C VAL A 232 10.37 10.33 0.43
N VAL A 233 11.66 10.67 0.50
CA VAL A 233 12.69 9.80 1.07
C VAL A 233 12.40 9.46 2.53
N LEU A 234 12.05 10.45 3.35
CA LEU A 234 11.72 10.23 4.77
C LEU A 234 10.45 9.39 4.92
N THR A 235 9.39 9.71 4.18
CA THR A 235 8.16 8.89 4.14
C THR A 235 8.48 7.43 3.76
N SER A 236 9.35 7.24 2.77
CA SER A 236 9.74 5.93 2.27
C SER A 236 10.57 5.13 3.29
N ILE A 237 11.44 5.80 4.05
CA ILE A 237 12.19 5.18 5.16
C ILE A 237 11.24 4.68 6.24
N PHE A 238 10.29 5.50 6.70
CA PHE A 238 9.30 5.07 7.69
C PHE A 238 8.41 3.94 7.18
N THR A 239 7.94 4.07 5.94
CA THR A 239 7.16 3.04 5.26
C THR A 239 7.92 1.73 5.22
N ALA A 240 9.18 1.76 4.80
CA ALA A 240 10.03 0.57 4.68
C ALA A 240 10.12 -0.17 6.01
N PHE A 241 10.41 0.53 7.12
CA PHE A 241 10.52 -0.09 8.43
C PHE A 241 9.22 -0.74 8.91
N ILE A 242 8.07 -0.08 8.76
CA ILE A 242 6.79 -0.67 9.14
C ILE A 242 6.48 -1.88 8.25
N LEU A 243 6.85 -1.83 6.97
CA LEU A 243 6.72 -2.98 6.07
C LEU A 243 7.63 -4.15 6.45
N MET A 244 8.79 -3.91 7.09
CA MET A 244 9.61 -5.00 7.63
C MET A 244 8.85 -5.77 8.70
N ALA A 245 8.21 -5.06 9.65
CA ALA A 245 7.38 -5.67 10.67
C ALA A 245 6.16 -6.40 10.06
N ASN A 246 5.48 -5.80 9.09
CA ASN A 246 4.36 -6.44 8.38
C ASN A 246 4.78 -7.72 7.65
N MET A 247 5.98 -7.74 7.06
CA MET A 247 6.53 -8.92 6.41
C MET A 247 6.73 -10.05 7.43
N VAL A 248 7.38 -9.75 8.57
CA VAL A 248 7.60 -10.72 9.66
C VAL A 248 6.27 -11.24 10.21
N ALA A 249 5.32 -10.35 10.50
CA ALA A 249 3.99 -10.71 10.97
C ALA A 249 3.26 -11.63 9.97
N SER A 250 3.30 -11.31 8.67
CA SER A 250 2.66 -12.12 7.62
C SER A 250 3.30 -13.51 7.50
N MET A 251 4.63 -13.60 7.62
CA MET A 251 5.33 -14.89 7.68
C MET A 251 4.90 -15.71 8.90
N ASN A 252 4.77 -15.09 10.07
CA ASN A 252 4.34 -15.76 11.29
C ASN A 252 2.90 -16.29 11.19
N VAL A 253 1.97 -15.48 10.68
CA VAL A 253 0.57 -15.87 10.50
C VAL A 253 0.45 -17.03 9.51
N VAL A 254 1.12 -16.94 8.35
CA VAL A 254 1.03 -18.00 7.33
C VAL A 254 1.78 -19.27 7.73
N SER A 255 2.93 -19.16 8.39
CA SER A 255 3.63 -20.34 8.94
C SER A 255 2.78 -21.09 9.96
N GLY A 256 1.97 -20.36 10.75
CA GLY A 256 1.03 -20.94 11.70
C GLY A 256 -0.03 -21.83 11.05
N VAL A 257 -0.62 -21.39 9.93
CA VAL A 257 -1.65 -22.17 9.23
C VAL A 257 -1.08 -23.27 8.33
N THR A 258 0.16 -23.13 7.87
CA THR A 258 0.85 -24.14 7.05
C THR A 258 1.63 -25.18 7.85
N GLY A 259 1.80 -24.96 9.16
CA GLY A 259 2.58 -25.85 10.05
C GLY A 259 4.09 -25.79 9.86
N LYS A 260 4.63 -24.73 9.22
CA LYS A 260 6.04 -24.61 8.83
C LYS A 260 6.85 -23.59 9.66
N LYS A 261 6.61 -23.52 10.97
CA LYS A 261 7.22 -22.49 11.84
C LYS A 261 8.76 -22.56 11.92
N GLU A 262 9.34 -23.75 11.84
CA GLU A 262 10.78 -23.98 12.09
C GLU A 262 11.70 -23.54 10.93
N GLU A 263 11.15 -23.15 9.78
CA GLU A 263 11.92 -22.82 8.57
C GLU A 263 12.08 -21.31 8.30
N LEU A 264 11.60 -20.43 9.19
CA LEU A 264 11.56 -19.00 8.94
C LEU A 264 12.95 -18.35 9.06
N ASN A 265 13.35 -17.62 8.00
CA ASN A 265 14.54 -16.78 8.02
C ASN A 265 14.17 -15.36 7.58
N TYR A 266 14.01 -14.46 8.55
CA TYR A 266 13.57 -13.09 8.32
C TYR A 266 14.60 -12.27 7.54
N ASN A 267 15.90 -12.47 7.77
CA ASN A 267 16.95 -11.75 7.04
C ASN A 267 16.97 -12.16 5.56
N ARG A 268 16.83 -13.45 5.27
CA ARG A 268 16.72 -13.96 3.90
C ARG A 268 15.48 -13.40 3.20
N SER A 269 14.32 -13.43 3.88
CA SER A 269 13.08 -12.84 3.36
C SER A 269 13.22 -11.33 3.14
N GLY A 270 13.86 -10.62 4.08
CA GLY A 270 14.12 -9.18 4.02
C GLY A 270 15.05 -8.78 2.88
N PHE A 271 16.10 -9.56 2.62
CA PHE A 271 16.98 -9.33 1.47
C PHE A 271 16.20 -9.43 0.14
N VAL A 272 15.42 -10.52 -0.03
CA VAL A 272 14.59 -10.71 -1.23
C VAL A 272 13.50 -9.64 -1.31
N MET A 273 12.97 -9.18 -0.17
CA MET A 273 12.02 -8.08 -0.12
C MET A 273 12.66 -6.79 -0.62
N GLY A 274 13.90 -6.52 -0.23
CA GLY A 274 14.60 -5.33 -0.71
C GLY A 274 14.88 -5.39 -2.21
N VAL A 275 15.19 -6.57 -2.76
CA VAL A 275 15.22 -6.78 -4.22
C VAL A 275 13.85 -6.51 -4.85
N ASN A 276 12.77 -7.02 -4.26
CA ASN A 276 11.41 -6.80 -4.76
C ASN A 276 11.03 -5.31 -4.75
N GLN A 277 11.34 -4.57 -3.68
CA GLN A 277 11.08 -3.13 -3.61
C GLN A 277 11.92 -2.36 -4.63
N ALA A 278 13.18 -2.75 -4.83
CA ALA A 278 14.02 -2.15 -5.86
C ALA A 278 13.47 -2.42 -7.27
N LEU A 279 13.00 -3.64 -7.55
CA LEU A 279 12.30 -3.96 -8.80
C LEU A 279 11.00 -3.16 -8.94
N THR A 280 10.28 -2.92 -7.84
CA THR A 280 9.06 -2.12 -7.85
C THR A 280 9.33 -0.66 -8.20
N GLY A 281 10.40 -0.08 -7.65
CA GLY A 281 10.86 1.25 -8.06
C GLY A 281 11.35 1.29 -9.50
N LEU A 282 12.10 0.27 -9.94
CA LEU A 282 12.65 0.17 -11.28
C LEU A 282 11.56 0.05 -12.35
N PHE A 283 10.53 -0.76 -12.12
CA PHE A 283 9.39 -0.92 -13.03
C PHE A 283 8.27 0.09 -12.73
N ALA A 284 8.50 1.11 -11.91
CA ALA A 284 7.52 2.17 -11.68
C ALA A 284 6.12 1.64 -11.28
N ALA A 285 6.09 0.67 -10.37
CA ALA A 285 4.89 -0.02 -9.93
C ALA A 285 4.50 0.38 -8.50
N VAL A 286 3.28 0.02 -8.07
CA VAL A 286 2.84 0.29 -6.69
C VAL A 286 3.54 -0.66 -5.72
N GLY A 287 4.19 -0.08 -4.69
CA GLY A 287 4.96 -0.80 -3.66
C GLY A 287 4.22 -1.95 -2.99
N GLY A 288 4.89 -3.09 -2.80
CA GLY A 288 4.29 -4.34 -2.32
C GLY A 288 4.81 -4.83 -0.97
N VAL A 289 4.09 -5.80 -0.39
CA VAL A 289 4.49 -6.56 0.82
C VAL A 289 3.80 -7.94 0.82
N PRO A 290 4.35 -8.95 1.52
CA PRO A 290 3.66 -10.23 1.66
C PRO A 290 2.40 -10.03 2.50
N MET A 291 1.29 -10.59 2.04
CA MET A 291 0.00 -10.34 2.66
C MET A 291 -0.43 -11.50 3.57
N ALA A 292 -0.70 -11.18 4.85
CA ALA A 292 -1.26 -12.14 5.80
C ALA A 292 -2.63 -12.71 5.38
N THR A 293 -3.34 -12.05 4.45
CA THR A 293 -4.59 -12.55 3.84
C THR A 293 -4.43 -13.93 3.20
N ALA A 294 -3.21 -14.28 2.76
CA ALA A 294 -2.88 -15.62 2.29
C ALA A 294 -3.23 -16.71 3.32
N ALA A 295 -3.11 -16.44 4.62
CA ALA A 295 -3.46 -17.41 5.65
C ALA A 295 -4.96 -17.70 5.68
N GLY A 296 -5.81 -16.68 5.45
CA GLY A 296 -7.25 -16.86 5.32
C GLY A 296 -7.59 -17.71 4.10
N PHE A 297 -7.00 -17.39 2.95
CA PHE A 297 -7.16 -18.18 1.73
C PHE A 297 -6.75 -19.65 1.92
N ILE A 298 -5.60 -19.91 2.53
CA ILE A 298 -5.12 -21.27 2.81
C ILE A 298 -6.06 -21.99 3.79
N SER A 299 -6.52 -21.30 4.83
CA SER A 299 -7.40 -21.89 5.85
C SER A 299 -8.74 -22.33 5.26
N THR A 300 -9.26 -21.61 4.26
CA THR A 300 -10.51 -21.91 3.58
C THR A 300 -10.32 -22.96 2.48
N THR A 301 -9.35 -22.76 1.59
CA THR A 301 -9.15 -23.64 0.41
C THR A 301 -8.41 -24.93 0.73
N LYS A 302 -7.70 -24.98 1.87
CA LYS A 302 -6.78 -26.04 2.26
C LYS A 302 -5.60 -26.24 1.30
N ILE A 303 -5.29 -25.23 0.47
CA ILE A 303 -4.16 -25.26 -0.46
C ILE A 303 -2.92 -24.64 0.21
N ALA A 304 -2.31 -25.40 1.10
CA ALA A 304 -1.08 -24.99 1.82
C ALA A 304 0.21 -25.29 1.02
N GLU A 305 0.10 -25.97 -0.12
CA GLU A 305 1.26 -26.32 -0.93
C GLU A 305 1.86 -25.10 -1.64
N ARG A 306 3.19 -25.07 -1.72
CA ARG A 306 3.93 -23.99 -2.37
C ARG A 306 3.86 -24.05 -3.90
N LEU A 307 3.81 -25.24 -4.48
CA LEU A 307 3.88 -25.40 -5.94
C LEU A 307 2.68 -24.77 -6.67
N PRO A 308 1.41 -24.97 -6.26
CA PRO A 308 0.28 -24.29 -6.88
C PRO A 308 0.39 -22.76 -6.82
N PHE A 309 0.89 -22.22 -5.71
CA PHE A 309 1.14 -20.80 -5.55
C PHE A 309 2.17 -20.27 -6.57
N LEU A 310 3.30 -20.97 -6.72
CA LEU A 310 4.33 -20.59 -7.69
C LEU A 310 3.82 -20.63 -9.13
N ILE A 311 3.05 -21.66 -9.50
CA ILE A 311 2.45 -21.75 -10.84
C ILE A 311 1.44 -20.61 -11.05
N GLY A 312 0.62 -20.30 -10.03
CA GLY A 312 -0.33 -19.18 -10.08
C GLY A 312 0.36 -17.82 -10.24
N SER A 313 1.47 -17.59 -9.53
CA SER A 313 2.29 -16.38 -9.71
C SER A 313 2.91 -16.32 -11.10
N GLY A 314 3.44 -17.43 -11.64
CA GLY A 314 3.96 -17.48 -13.01
C GLY A 314 2.88 -17.20 -14.06
N ALA A 315 1.68 -17.73 -13.89
CA ALA A 315 0.54 -17.43 -14.75
C ALA A 315 0.15 -15.95 -14.70
N MET A 316 0.20 -15.32 -13.51
CA MET A 316 -0.04 -13.87 -13.38
C MET A 316 1.00 -13.01 -14.09
N ILE A 317 2.28 -13.42 -14.09
CA ILE A 317 3.30 -12.76 -14.90
C ILE A 317 2.90 -12.81 -16.37
N ILE A 318 2.51 -13.98 -16.88
CA ILE A 318 2.11 -14.14 -18.28
C ILE A 318 0.90 -13.25 -18.59
N ILE A 319 -0.13 -13.26 -17.74
CA ILE A 319 -1.33 -12.43 -17.88
C ILE A 319 -0.99 -10.93 -17.93
N SER A 320 -0.03 -10.48 -17.13
CA SER A 320 0.39 -9.08 -17.14
C SER A 320 0.99 -8.66 -18.48
N LEU A 321 1.46 -9.58 -19.33
CA LEU A 321 2.07 -9.24 -20.62
C LEU A 321 1.04 -9.00 -21.73
N PHE A 322 -0.26 -9.03 -21.44
CA PHE A 322 -1.35 -8.79 -22.40
C PHE A 322 -2.02 -7.43 -22.17
N PRO A 323 -1.58 -6.37 -22.87
CA PRO A 323 -2.15 -5.03 -22.71
C PRO A 323 -3.68 -4.92 -22.91
N PRO A 324 -4.33 -5.68 -23.82
CA PRO A 324 -5.79 -5.62 -23.95
C PRO A 324 -6.53 -5.94 -22.65
N LEU A 325 -5.99 -6.84 -21.84
CA LEU A 325 -6.57 -7.16 -20.54
C LEU A 325 -6.33 -6.02 -19.52
N MET A 326 -5.18 -5.36 -19.58
CA MET A 326 -4.90 -4.21 -18.73
C MET A 326 -5.78 -3.00 -19.08
N SER A 327 -5.99 -2.74 -20.37
CA SER A 327 -6.91 -1.69 -20.86
C SER A 327 -8.36 -1.96 -20.45
N PHE A 328 -8.78 -3.23 -20.48
CA PHE A 328 -10.09 -3.63 -19.94
C PHE A 328 -10.24 -3.26 -18.47
N PHE A 329 -9.26 -3.60 -17.62
CA PHE A 329 -9.31 -3.24 -16.20
C PHE A 329 -9.18 -1.74 -15.96
N ALA A 330 -8.39 -1.02 -16.77
CA ALA A 330 -8.23 0.44 -16.66
C ALA A 330 -9.52 1.23 -16.94
N ALA A 331 -10.51 0.63 -17.58
CA ALA A 331 -11.82 1.23 -17.81
C ALA A 331 -12.71 1.31 -16.56
N ILE A 332 -12.29 0.70 -15.44
CA ILE A 332 -13.02 0.79 -14.17
C ILE A 332 -13.05 2.26 -13.69
N PRO A 333 -14.24 2.85 -13.45
CA PRO A 333 -14.35 4.23 -13.00
C PRO A 333 -13.62 4.49 -11.69
N MET A 334 -12.91 5.62 -11.62
CA MET A 334 -12.20 6.07 -10.41
C MET A 334 -13.05 6.00 -9.12
N PRO A 335 -14.31 6.50 -9.09
CA PRO A 335 -15.10 6.51 -7.86
C PRO A 335 -15.46 5.10 -7.36
N VAL A 336 -15.57 4.13 -8.28
CA VAL A 336 -15.76 2.70 -7.95
C VAL A 336 -14.51 2.16 -7.27
N GLY A 337 -13.33 2.53 -7.75
CA GLY A 337 -12.05 2.22 -7.10
C GLY A 337 -12.01 2.75 -5.65
N TYR A 338 -12.26 4.03 -5.43
CA TYR A 338 -12.30 4.59 -4.07
C TYR A 338 -13.35 3.93 -3.17
N ALA A 339 -14.54 3.64 -3.70
CA ALA A 339 -15.59 2.97 -2.94
C ALA A 339 -15.17 1.60 -2.39
N VAL A 340 -14.52 0.77 -3.22
CA VAL A 340 -14.16 -0.60 -2.84
C VAL A 340 -13.02 -0.63 -1.81
N ILE A 341 -12.10 0.34 -1.87
CA ILE A 341 -10.88 0.34 -1.04
C ILE A 341 -11.08 1.05 0.30
N PHE A 342 -12.23 1.68 0.49
CA PHE A 342 -12.58 2.42 1.71
C PHE A 342 -12.38 1.54 2.96
N LEU A 343 -12.71 0.25 2.85
CA LEU A 343 -12.47 -0.74 3.90
C LEU A 343 -10.98 -0.95 4.20
N SER A 344 -10.15 -1.07 3.17
CA SER A 344 -8.72 -1.28 3.34
C SER A 344 -8.07 -0.07 4.03
N ILE A 345 -8.41 1.15 3.60
CA ILE A 345 -7.89 2.39 4.21
C ILE A 345 -8.44 2.59 5.63
N SER A 346 -9.73 2.37 5.87
CA SER A 346 -10.31 2.48 7.22
C SER A 346 -9.74 1.44 8.19
N SER A 347 -9.36 0.25 7.72
CA SER A 347 -8.72 -0.77 8.55
C SER A 347 -7.35 -0.33 9.09
N LEU A 348 -6.63 0.56 8.37
CA LEU A 348 -5.36 1.13 8.85
C LEU A 348 -5.56 1.99 10.10
N ILE A 349 -6.68 2.70 10.22
CA ILE A 349 -7.04 3.42 11.46
C ILE A 349 -7.23 2.43 12.61
N GLY A 350 -7.97 1.33 12.35
CA GLY A 350 -8.19 0.28 13.35
C GLY A 350 -6.88 -0.35 13.84
N LEU A 351 -5.94 -0.61 12.93
CA LEU A 351 -4.59 -1.04 13.28
C LEU A 351 -3.84 0.02 14.08
N GLY A 352 -3.99 1.30 13.74
CA GLY A 352 -3.40 2.41 14.51
C GLY A 352 -3.90 2.43 15.95
N PHE A 353 -5.20 2.27 16.16
CA PHE A 353 -5.80 2.21 17.50
C PHE A 353 -5.40 0.95 18.28
N SER A 354 -5.32 -0.20 17.62
CA SER A 354 -4.84 -1.44 18.24
C SER A 354 -3.39 -1.31 18.73
N ASN A 355 -2.55 -0.58 17.98
CA ASN A 355 -1.19 -0.27 18.40
C ASN A 355 -1.18 0.68 19.62
N TYR A 356 -2.01 1.73 19.61
CA TYR A 356 -2.14 2.62 20.77
C TYR A 356 -2.63 1.92 22.02
N GLN A 357 -3.51 0.92 21.90
CA GLN A 357 -4.05 0.20 23.05
C GLN A 357 -2.96 -0.39 23.96
N GLN A 358 -1.80 -0.75 23.40
CA GLN A 358 -0.65 -1.27 24.15
C GLN A 358 0.07 -0.19 24.98
N GLU A 359 -0.15 1.09 24.66
CA GLU A 359 0.57 2.25 25.18
C GLU A 359 -0.32 3.16 26.05
N LEU A 360 -1.65 3.08 25.91
CA LEU A 360 -2.60 3.97 26.60
C LEU A 360 -2.56 3.87 28.13
N GLY A 361 -1.99 2.80 28.69
CA GLY A 361 -1.78 2.66 30.13
C GLY A 361 -0.65 3.52 30.70
N ASN A 362 0.15 4.18 29.86
CA ASN A 362 1.29 5.00 30.25
C ASN A 362 1.05 6.46 29.87
N GLU A 363 0.93 7.35 30.87
CA GLU A 363 0.70 8.79 30.66
C GLU A 363 1.77 9.43 29.76
N LYS A 364 3.02 8.97 29.83
CA LYS A 364 4.10 9.47 28.96
C LYS A 364 3.82 9.12 27.50
N SER A 365 3.43 7.88 27.24
CA SER A 365 3.07 7.43 25.90
C SER A 365 1.88 8.21 25.35
N VAL A 366 0.83 8.38 26.16
CA VAL A 366 -0.35 9.19 25.78
C VAL A 366 0.03 10.63 25.45
N PHE A 367 0.91 11.25 26.24
CA PHE A 367 1.42 12.60 25.99
C PHE A 367 2.16 12.68 24.65
N ILE A 368 3.10 11.76 24.40
CA ILE A 368 3.87 11.72 23.15
C ILE A 368 2.94 11.57 21.94
N ILE A 369 2.00 10.61 21.99
CA ILE A 369 1.01 10.39 20.94
C ILE A 369 0.22 11.67 20.68
N SER A 370 -0.32 12.28 21.73
CA SER A 370 -1.20 13.45 21.61
C SER A 370 -0.49 14.66 21.01
N VAL A 371 0.74 14.95 21.46
CA VAL A 371 1.55 16.05 20.93
C VAL A 371 1.94 15.80 19.47
N SER A 372 2.30 14.56 19.14
CA SER A 372 2.71 14.17 17.79
C SER A 372 1.55 14.23 16.80
N LEU A 373 0.36 13.77 17.20
CA LEU A 373 -0.85 13.89 16.39
C LEU A 373 -1.27 15.35 16.23
N MET A 374 -1.22 16.17 17.28
CA MET A 374 -1.54 17.60 17.19
C MET A 374 -0.61 18.32 16.22
N ALA A 375 0.70 18.09 16.32
CA ALA A 375 1.68 18.69 15.42
C ALA A 375 1.47 18.21 13.96
N GLY A 376 1.27 16.90 13.78
CA GLY A 376 1.03 16.31 12.47
C GLY A 376 -0.24 16.86 11.82
N PHE A 377 -1.39 16.79 12.50
CA PHE A 377 -2.67 17.34 12.01
C PHE A 377 -2.57 18.85 11.76
N GLY A 378 -1.97 19.59 12.69
CA GLY A 378 -1.78 21.04 12.56
C GLY A 378 -1.01 21.41 11.30
N ALA A 379 0.08 20.70 11.02
CA ALA A 379 0.87 20.88 9.80
C ALA A 379 0.04 20.65 8.52
N MET A 380 -0.89 19.68 8.50
CA MET A 380 -1.76 19.41 7.34
C MET A 380 -2.72 20.55 7.01
N PHE A 381 -3.03 21.41 7.97
CA PHE A 381 -3.97 22.53 7.80
C PHE A 381 -3.28 23.86 7.52
N VAL A 382 -1.94 23.89 7.50
CA VAL A 382 -1.20 25.09 7.10
C VAL A 382 -1.29 25.25 5.58
N PRO A 383 -1.83 26.37 5.05
CA PRO A 383 -1.88 26.59 3.61
C PRO A 383 -0.48 26.64 3.01
N GLN A 384 -0.30 26.11 1.81
CA GLN A 384 1.01 26.00 1.18
C GLN A 384 1.67 27.38 0.97
N GLU A 385 0.87 28.42 0.74
CA GLU A 385 1.31 29.80 0.54
C GLU A 385 1.97 30.39 1.79
N ALA A 386 1.64 29.87 2.97
CA ALA A 386 2.25 30.28 4.24
C ALA A 386 3.74 29.90 4.33
N TRP A 387 4.20 28.96 3.49
CA TRP A 387 5.61 28.57 3.40
C TRP A 387 6.43 29.43 2.42
N SER A 388 5.84 30.48 1.85
CA SER A 388 6.55 31.40 0.97
C SER A 388 7.82 31.97 1.63
N GLY A 389 8.96 31.85 0.95
CA GLY A 389 10.26 32.31 1.44
C GLY A 389 11.08 31.29 2.26
N PHE A 390 10.53 30.11 2.57
CA PHE A 390 11.29 29.03 3.22
C PHE A 390 12.10 28.19 2.22
N PRO A 391 13.22 27.56 2.64
CA PRO A 391 13.96 26.62 1.81
C PRO A 391 13.10 25.41 1.42
N SER A 392 13.18 24.98 0.16
CA SER A 392 12.36 23.88 -0.39
C SER A 392 12.52 22.55 0.36
N THR A 393 13.69 22.31 0.97
CA THR A 393 13.94 21.12 1.80
C THR A 393 13.13 21.15 3.10
N LEU A 394 13.01 22.32 3.73
CA LEU A 394 12.28 22.49 4.97
C LEU A 394 10.77 22.48 4.71
N THR A 395 10.31 23.13 3.63
CA THR A 395 8.89 23.11 3.24
C THR A 395 8.44 21.69 2.90
N SER A 396 9.24 20.89 2.18
CA SER A 396 8.90 19.49 1.87
C SER A 396 8.71 18.60 3.11
N ILE A 397 9.31 18.97 4.24
CA ILE A 397 9.14 18.26 5.52
C ILE A 397 7.94 18.84 6.27
N LEU A 398 7.85 20.16 6.38
CA LEU A 398 6.84 20.84 7.20
C LEU A 398 5.43 20.79 6.59
N ASP A 399 5.32 20.76 5.27
CA ASP A 399 4.05 20.62 4.53
C ASP A 399 3.49 19.18 4.62
N ASN A 400 4.33 18.22 5.00
CA ASN A 400 3.95 16.82 5.15
C ASN A 400 3.63 16.51 6.63
N GLY A 401 2.36 16.65 7.01
CA GLY A 401 1.91 16.41 8.38
C GLY A 401 2.18 15.00 8.90
N LEU A 402 2.23 13.99 8.03
CA LEU A 402 2.68 12.64 8.39
C LEU A 402 4.15 12.64 8.81
N VAL A 403 5.04 13.23 8.03
CA VAL A 403 6.48 13.29 8.36
C VAL A 403 6.70 14.09 9.65
N VAL A 404 6.05 15.25 9.79
CA VAL A 404 6.15 16.09 11.01
C VAL A 404 5.75 15.31 12.26
N GLY A 405 4.56 14.70 12.25
CA GLY A 405 4.05 14.01 13.42
C GLY A 405 4.85 12.75 13.77
N VAL A 406 5.27 11.96 12.77
CA VAL A 406 6.08 10.75 13.01
C VAL A 406 7.47 11.09 13.53
N LEU A 407 8.13 12.10 12.95
CA LEU A 407 9.43 12.56 13.45
C LEU A 407 9.34 13.05 14.89
N LEU A 408 8.31 13.84 15.21
CA LEU A 408 8.10 14.33 16.57
C LEU A 408 7.86 13.19 17.55
N CYS A 409 7.06 12.18 17.17
CA CYS A 409 6.81 10.99 17.96
C CYS A 409 8.11 10.26 18.31
N ILE A 410 8.94 9.98 17.29
CA ILE A 410 10.23 9.30 17.47
C ILE A 410 11.17 10.14 18.36
N ILE A 411 11.27 11.45 18.11
CA ILE A 411 12.16 12.32 18.88
C ILE A 411 11.75 12.35 20.36
N LEU A 412 10.46 12.54 20.65
CA LEU A 412 9.96 12.62 22.02
C LEU A 412 10.10 11.27 22.74
N GLU A 413 9.78 10.17 22.09
CA GLU A 413 9.96 8.82 22.63
C GLU A 413 11.42 8.57 23.02
N GLN A 414 12.36 8.88 22.14
CA GLN A 414 13.79 8.70 22.40
C GLN A 414 14.31 9.58 23.56
N ILE A 415 13.85 10.83 23.64
CA ILE A 415 14.22 11.74 24.73
C ILE A 415 13.68 11.22 26.07
N MET A 416 12.44 10.76 26.10
CA MET A 416 11.78 10.34 27.34
C MET A 416 12.27 8.97 27.83
N ASN A 417 12.55 8.03 26.93
CA ASN A 417 13.14 6.73 27.29
C ASN A 417 14.56 6.89 27.87
N ARG A 418 15.39 7.75 27.26
CA ARG A 418 16.74 8.07 27.81
C ARG A 418 16.72 8.64 29.22
N LYS A 419 15.69 9.42 29.58
CA LYS A 419 15.53 9.97 30.94
C LYS A 419 15.14 8.88 31.94
N SER A 420 14.34 7.89 31.53
CA SER A 420 13.95 6.78 32.39
C SER A 420 15.13 5.87 32.74
N ASP A 421 15.99 5.57 31.76
CA ASP A 421 17.19 4.73 31.98
C ASP A 421 18.20 5.40 32.91
N LYS A 422 18.42 6.72 32.77
CA LYS A 422 19.32 7.48 33.65
C LYS A 422 18.80 7.58 35.09
N ALA A 423 17.49 7.69 35.29
CA ALA A 423 16.87 7.73 36.62
C ALA A 423 16.90 6.36 37.33
N GLY A 424 16.91 5.25 36.58
CA GLY A 424 17.11 3.90 37.13
C GLY A 424 18.56 3.66 37.56
N LEU A 425 19.53 4.15 36.79
CA LEU A 425 20.96 4.06 37.12
C LEU A 425 21.34 4.89 38.36
N SER A 426 20.69 6.03 38.60
CA SER A 426 20.94 6.85 39.78
C SER A 426 20.24 6.37 41.06
N ARG A 427 19.36 5.37 40.98
CA ARG A 427 18.72 4.72 42.16
C ARG A 427 19.45 3.46 42.60
N ASN A 428 20.34 2.93 41.77
CA ASN A 428 21.16 1.75 42.04
C ASN A 428 22.63 2.11 42.39
N GLN A 429 22.91 3.40 42.56
CA GLN A 429 24.12 3.95 43.20
C GLN A 429 23.68 4.62 44.49
#